data_AF-A0A819CME2-F1
#
_entry.id   AF-A0A819CME2-F1
#
_cell.length_a   1.000
_cell.length_b   1.000
_cell.length_c   1.000
_cell.angle_alpha   90.00
_cell.angle_beta   90.00
_cell.angle_gamma   90.00
#
_symmetry.space_group_name_H-M   'P 1'
#
loop_
_entity.id
_entity.type
_entity.pdbx_description
1 polymer ?
#
loop_
_entity_poly.entity_id
_entity_poly.type
_entity_poly.pdbx_seq_one_letter_code
_entity_poly.pdbx_strand_id
1 'polypeptide(L)'
;MSEDIFEILLWKQLRLLHTEDVKNGMKWSKNYSDDPINPQFGFSIGERAFFIVGLHPNSSRKARQFLLPAMVFNSHDQFMNLRQLKMLTELRQIIRNTDQQQNGSINPNLIPNDENSSAFEYSGKHIQPGWTPDFKSLHSKLI
;
A
#
# COMPACT_ATOMS: atom_id res chain seq x y z
N MET A 1 12.63 -14.81 5.24
CA MET A 1 12.29 -14.14 3.97
C MET A 1 12.85 -12.73 4.02
N SER A 2 13.57 -12.27 3.00
CA SER A 2 14.05 -10.89 2.89
C SER A 2 12.94 -9.93 2.45
N GLU A 3 13.15 -8.62 2.58
CA GLU A 3 12.22 -7.61 2.07
C GLU A 3 12.04 -7.72 0.55
N ASP A 4 13.11 -8.03 -0.21
CA ASP A 4 13.03 -8.24 -1.67
C ASP A 4 12.12 -9.41 -2.04
N ILE A 5 12.27 -10.55 -1.36
CA ILE A 5 11.43 -11.72 -1.61
C ILE A 5 9.98 -11.41 -1.21
N PHE A 6 9.78 -10.71 -0.09
CA PHE A 6 8.44 -10.32 0.34
C PHE A 6 7.74 -9.40 -0.66
N GLU A 7 8.45 -8.39 -1.17
CA GLU A 7 7.94 -7.47 -2.18
C GLU A 7 7.49 -8.18 -3.45
N ILE A 8 8.31 -9.10 -3.97
CA ILE A 8 7.97 -9.93 -5.15
C ILE A 8 6.70 -10.75 -4.88
N LEU A 9 6.62 -11.41 -3.72
CA LEU A 9 5.48 -12.24 -3.36
C LEU A 9 4.20 -11.43 -3.10
N LEU A 10 4.33 -10.25 -2.50
CA LEU A 10 3.22 -9.31 -2.29
C LEU A 10 2.64 -8.90 -3.63
N TRP A 11 3.46 -8.41 -4.55
CA TRP A 11 2.96 -7.99 -5.87
C TRP A 11 2.40 -9.15 -6.68
N LYS A 12 3.00 -10.34 -6.59
CA LYS A 12 2.45 -11.57 -7.17
C LYS A 12 1.05 -11.87 -6.61
N GLN A 13 0.87 -11.79 -5.29
CA GLN A 13 -0.42 -12.05 -4.65
C GLN A 13 -1.47 -10.99 -5.07
N LEU A 14 -1.10 -9.72 -5.16
CA LEU A 14 -1.99 -8.66 -5.63
C LEU A 14 -2.43 -8.88 -7.08
N ARG A 15 -1.53 -9.33 -7.97
CA ARG A 15 -1.90 -9.71 -9.34
C ARG A 15 -2.88 -10.89 -9.38
N LEU A 16 -2.69 -11.89 -8.52
CA LEU A 16 -3.61 -13.04 -8.44
C LEU A 16 -4.99 -12.60 -7.94
N LEU A 17 -5.05 -11.80 -6.88
CA LEU A 17 -6.31 -11.24 -6.38
C LEU A 17 -7.02 -10.40 -7.44
N HIS A 18 -6.29 -9.51 -8.11
CA HIS A 18 -6.82 -8.69 -9.21
C HIS A 18 -7.36 -9.54 -10.36
N THR A 19 -6.65 -10.61 -10.72
CA THR A 19 -7.08 -11.54 -11.77
C THR A 19 -8.40 -12.21 -11.40
N GLU A 20 -8.55 -12.66 -10.15
CA GLU A 20 -9.82 -13.25 -9.68
C GLU A 20 -10.94 -12.21 -9.59
N ASP A 21 -10.67 -10.98 -9.15
CA ASP A 21 -11.66 -9.91 -9.07
C ASP A 21 -12.26 -9.59 -10.46
N VAL A 22 -11.38 -9.44 -11.47
CA VAL A 22 -11.76 -9.21 -12.87
C VAL A 22 -12.56 -10.39 -13.44
N LYS A 23 -12.15 -11.63 -13.17
CA LYS A 23 -12.89 -12.83 -13.61
C LYS A 23 -14.30 -12.88 -13.04
N ASN A 24 -14.50 -12.36 -11.83
CA ASN A 24 -15.81 -12.24 -11.20
C ASN A 24 -16.63 -11.04 -11.71
N GLY A 25 -16.15 -10.33 -12.75
CA GLY A 25 -16.84 -9.22 -13.38
C GLY A 25 -16.80 -7.92 -12.59
N MET A 26 -15.98 -7.85 -11.53
CA MET A 26 -15.81 -6.64 -10.73
C MET A 26 -15.07 -5.60 -11.55
N LYS A 27 -15.40 -4.32 -11.31
CA LYS A 27 -14.70 -3.18 -11.91
C LYS A 27 -13.68 -2.61 -10.93
N TRP A 28 -12.75 -1.82 -11.47
CA TRP A 28 -11.91 -1.00 -10.62
C TRP A 28 -12.74 0.06 -9.87
N SER A 29 -12.30 0.43 -8.67
CA SER A 29 -12.93 1.51 -7.90
C SER A 29 -12.97 2.81 -8.70
N LYS A 30 -14.15 3.44 -8.78
CA LYS A 30 -14.41 4.60 -9.66
C LYS A 30 -13.57 5.83 -9.33
N ASN A 31 -13.16 5.98 -8.07
CA ASN A 31 -12.48 7.16 -7.56
C ASN A 31 -10.95 6.99 -7.49
N TYR A 32 -10.42 5.88 -7.99
CA TYR A 32 -9.00 5.54 -7.89
C TYR A 32 -8.46 5.12 -9.25
N SER A 33 -7.19 5.44 -9.50
CA SER A 33 -6.50 4.98 -10.69
C SER A 33 -6.13 3.50 -10.55
N ASP A 34 -6.13 2.76 -11.66
CA ASP A 34 -5.65 1.38 -11.77
C ASP A 34 -4.18 1.30 -12.23
N ASP A 35 -3.56 2.45 -12.49
CA ASP A 35 -2.14 2.59 -12.81
C ASP A 35 -1.33 2.71 -11.51
N PRO A 36 -0.45 1.76 -11.20
CA PRO A 36 0.25 1.72 -9.92
C PRO A 36 1.33 2.79 -9.74
N ILE A 37 1.67 3.56 -10.78
CA ILE A 37 2.55 4.74 -10.65
C ILE A 37 1.76 6.05 -10.54
N ASN A 38 0.43 6.03 -10.67
CA ASN A 38 -0.41 7.21 -10.54
C ASN A 38 -0.56 7.61 -9.06
N PRO A 39 -0.46 8.90 -8.69
CA PRO A 39 -0.65 9.36 -7.30
C PRO A 39 -2.01 9.01 -6.70
N GLN A 40 -3.04 8.86 -7.54
CA GLN A 40 -4.40 8.45 -7.16
C GLN A 40 -4.59 6.92 -7.21
N PHE A 41 -3.51 6.14 -7.30
CA PHE A 41 -3.60 4.69 -7.23
C PHE A 41 -4.09 4.23 -5.85
N GLY A 42 -5.07 3.32 -5.87
CA GLY A 42 -5.50 2.56 -4.72
C GLY A 42 -5.91 1.18 -5.19
N PHE A 43 -5.29 0.14 -4.64
CA PHE A 43 -5.54 -1.22 -5.09
C PHE A 43 -7.00 -1.61 -4.88
N SER A 44 -7.69 -2.01 -5.94
CA SER A 44 -9.11 -2.31 -5.93
C SER A 44 -9.38 -3.80 -5.78
N ILE A 45 -10.32 -4.15 -4.89
CA ILE A 45 -11.01 -5.46 -4.86
C ILE A 45 -12.49 -5.18 -4.65
N GLY A 46 -13.36 -5.82 -5.43
CA GLY A 46 -14.81 -5.70 -5.28
C GLY A 46 -15.28 -4.26 -5.40
N GLU A 47 -14.73 -3.52 -6.37
CA GLU A 47 -14.98 -2.09 -6.65
C GLU A 47 -14.59 -1.13 -5.50
N ARG A 48 -13.80 -1.58 -4.52
CA ARG A 48 -13.35 -0.77 -3.38
C ARG A 48 -11.84 -0.65 -3.35
N ALA A 49 -11.34 0.56 -3.08
CA ALA A 49 -9.91 0.84 -3.02
C ALA A 49 -9.34 0.69 -1.60
N PHE A 50 -8.13 0.12 -1.52
CA PHE A 50 -7.42 -0.13 -0.28
C PHE A 50 -5.97 0.38 -0.34
N PHE A 51 -5.51 0.92 0.80
CA PHE A 51 -4.10 1.07 1.09
C PHE A 51 -3.60 -0.21 1.78
N ILE A 52 -2.59 -0.84 1.19
CA ILE A 52 -2.11 -2.14 1.66
C ILE A 52 -0.86 -1.95 2.50
N VAL A 53 -0.87 -2.54 3.70
CA VAL A 53 0.32 -2.62 4.55
C VAL A 53 0.82 -4.05 4.55
N GLY A 54 1.98 -4.26 3.95
CA GLY A 54 2.73 -5.50 4.03
C GLY A 54 3.50 -5.62 5.33
N LEU A 55 3.43 -6.80 5.95
CA LEU A 55 4.09 -7.15 7.21
C LEU A 55 4.85 -8.48 7.06
N HIS A 56 6.05 -8.59 7.61
CA HIS A 56 6.79 -9.86 7.68
C HIS A 56 7.85 -9.85 8.80
N PRO A 57 8.30 -11.02 9.30
CA PRO A 57 9.17 -11.09 10.49
C PRO A 57 10.48 -10.30 10.39
N ASN A 58 11.02 -10.19 9.17
CA ASN A 58 12.32 -9.60 8.90
C ASN A 58 12.23 -8.18 8.31
N SER A 59 11.11 -7.47 8.51
CA SER A 59 11.02 -6.08 8.05
C SER A 59 12.04 -5.21 8.78
N SER A 60 12.66 -4.29 8.05
CA SER A 60 13.58 -3.28 8.59
C SER A 60 12.93 -2.35 9.61
N ARG A 61 11.60 -2.20 9.56
CA ARG A 61 10.82 -1.37 10.48
C ARG A 61 10.07 -2.24 11.48
N LYS A 62 10.28 -2.02 12.79
CA LYS A 62 9.57 -2.78 13.84
C LYS A 62 8.05 -2.75 13.71
N ALA A 63 7.48 -1.61 13.29
CA ALA A 63 6.04 -1.46 13.07
C ALA A 63 5.48 -2.37 11.96
N ARG A 64 6.36 -2.93 11.11
CA ARG A 64 6.01 -3.87 10.04
C ARG A 64 6.48 -5.30 10.31
N GLN A 65 7.02 -5.57 11.49
CA GLN A 65 7.36 -6.93 11.93
C GLN A 65 6.11 -7.63 12.44
N PHE A 66 5.81 -8.78 11.86
CA PHE A 66 4.70 -9.64 12.26
C PHE A 66 5.16 -11.10 12.25
N LEU A 67 4.50 -11.95 13.03
CA LEU A 67 4.91 -13.36 13.22
C LEU A 67 4.98 -14.14 11.90
N LEU A 68 4.13 -13.78 10.94
CA LEU A 68 4.04 -14.39 9.62
C LEU A 68 3.93 -13.31 8.54
N PRO A 69 4.20 -13.63 7.26
CA PRO A 69 3.88 -12.73 6.17
C PRO A 69 2.38 -12.40 6.14
N ALA A 70 2.02 -11.13 6.09
CA ALA A 70 0.63 -10.68 6.07
C ALA A 70 0.45 -9.43 5.22
N MET A 71 -0.78 -9.23 4.73
CA MET A 71 -1.23 -8.00 4.07
C MET A 71 -2.46 -7.48 4.81
N VAL A 72 -2.42 -6.21 5.22
CA VAL A 72 -3.55 -5.54 5.83
C VAL A 72 -4.18 -4.60 4.81
N PHE A 73 -5.46 -4.80 4.52
CA PHE A 73 -6.23 -3.99 3.59
C PHE A 73 -6.93 -2.87 4.34
N ASN A 74 -6.40 -1.65 4.25
CA ASN A 74 -6.97 -0.48 4.91
C ASN A 74 -7.87 0.27 3.92
N SER A 75 -9.15 0.42 4.22
CA SER A 75 -10.11 1.06 3.31
C SER A 75 -9.81 2.54 3.13
N HIS A 76 -9.71 2.97 1.87
CA HIS A 76 -9.56 4.39 1.55
C HIS A 76 -10.81 5.21 1.94
N ASP A 77 -12.00 4.65 1.80
CA ASP A 77 -13.25 5.31 2.19
C ASP A 77 -13.28 5.59 3.70
N GLN A 78 -12.79 4.65 4.51
CA GLN A 78 -12.64 4.87 5.96
C GLN A 78 -11.62 5.97 6.26
N PHE A 79 -10.50 6.01 5.54
CA PHE A 79 -9.50 7.07 5.70
C PHE A 79 -10.03 8.47 5.34
N MET A 80 -10.88 8.59 4.32
CA MET A 80 -11.54 9.84 3.95
C MET A 80 -12.39 10.38 5.09
N ASN A 81 -13.16 9.51 5.74
CA ASN A 81 -13.98 9.87 6.90
C ASN A 81 -13.11 10.31 8.09
N LEU A 82 -12.00 9.62 8.36
CA LEU A 82 -11.05 10.00 9.43
C LEU A 82 -10.34 11.33 9.17
N ARG A 83 -10.08 11.68 7.91
CA ARG A 83 -9.52 13.00 7.52
C ARG A 83 -10.48 14.13 7.92
N GLN A 84 -11.77 13.95 7.65
CA GLN A 84 -12.79 14.97 7.98
C GLN A 84 -12.88 15.21 9.49
N LEU A 85 -12.59 14.20 10.31
CA LEU A 85 -12.61 14.28 11.78
C LEU A 85 -11.34 14.86 12.41
N LYS A 86 -10.35 15.34 11.64
CA LYS A 86 -9.02 15.82 12.10
C LYS A 86 -8.16 14.79 12.89
N MET A 87 -8.68 13.60 13.18
CA MET A 87 -7.99 12.52 13.91
C MET A 87 -6.74 12.02 13.18
N LEU A 88 -6.69 12.18 11.85
CA LEU A 88 -5.54 11.72 11.05
C LEU A 88 -4.24 12.47 11.39
N THR A 89 -4.31 13.75 11.74
CA THR A 89 -3.11 14.55 12.04
C THR A 89 -2.44 14.08 13.32
N GLU A 90 -3.23 13.85 14.37
CA GLU A 90 -2.73 13.35 15.66
C GLU A 90 -2.16 11.94 15.51
N LEU A 91 -2.88 11.06 14.82
CA LEU A 91 -2.42 9.69 14.58
C LEU A 91 -1.08 9.67 13.82
N ARG A 92 -0.93 10.52 12.80
CA ARG A 92 0.34 10.65 12.06
C ARG A 92 1.48 11.10 12.96
N GLN A 93 1.24 12.05 13.86
CA GLN A 93 2.27 12.51 14.79
C GLN A 93 2.70 11.40 15.75
N ILE A 94 1.74 10.64 16.29
CA ILE A 94 2.01 9.49 17.15
C ILE A 94 2.85 8.44 16.43
N ILE A 95 2.48 8.09 15.18
CA ILE A 95 3.22 7.12 14.38
C ILE A 95 4.65 7.60 14.13
N ARG A 96 4.86 8.87 13.73
CA ARG A 96 6.20 9.44 13.48
C ARG A 96 7.06 9.45 14.74
N ASN A 97 6.50 9.86 15.88
CA ASN A 97 7.20 9.86 17.16
C ASN A 97 7.62 8.44 17.55
N THR A 98 6.71 7.47 17.38
CA THR A 98 6.98 6.06 17.67
C THR A 98 8.09 5.53 16.78
N ASP A 99 8.09 5.89 15.49
CA ASP A 99 9.10 5.41 14.54
C ASP A 99 10.49 5.99 14.86
N GLN A 100 10.56 7.28 15.19
CA GLN A 100 11.79 7.92 15.67
C GLN A 100 12.34 7.24 16.93
N GLN A 101 11.47 6.90 17.89
CA GLN A 101 11.87 6.24 19.13
C GLN A 101 12.30 4.78 18.91
N GLN A 102 11.60 4.03 18.06
CA GLN A 102 11.79 2.59 17.92
C GLN A 102 12.83 2.20 16.87
N ASN A 103 13.03 3.05 15.86
CA ASN A 103 13.86 2.78 14.68
C ASN A 103 14.94 3.87 14.45
N GLY A 104 15.05 4.86 15.35
CA GLY A 104 16.08 5.92 15.29
C GLY A 104 15.88 6.95 14.17
N SER A 105 14.86 6.78 13.33
CA SER A 105 14.54 7.65 12.20
C SER A 105 13.05 7.55 11.89
N ILE A 106 12.46 8.63 11.38
CA ILE A 106 11.13 8.59 10.79
C ILE A 106 11.18 7.80 9.48
N ASN A 107 10.21 6.92 9.27
CA ASN A 107 10.04 6.18 8.03
C ASN A 107 9.87 7.17 6.87
N PRO A 108 10.76 7.15 5.86
CA PRO A 108 10.65 8.04 4.70
C PRO A 108 9.29 7.96 4.01
N ASN A 109 8.63 6.80 4.05
CA ASN A 109 7.30 6.59 3.49
C ASN A 109 6.19 7.35 4.24
N LEU A 110 6.43 7.81 5.48
CA LEU A 110 5.48 8.62 6.26
C LEU A 110 5.63 10.13 6.03
N ILE A 111 6.58 10.54 5.20
CA ILE A 111 6.73 11.92 4.75
C ILE A 111 5.67 12.14 3.67
N PRO A 112 4.76 13.12 3.82
CA PRO A 112 3.71 13.33 2.82
C PRO A 112 4.37 13.69 1.49
N ASN A 113 4.15 12.86 0.48
CA ASN A 113 4.39 13.24 -0.89
C ASN A 113 3.17 12.86 -1.71
N ASP A 114 2.27 13.83 -1.88
CA ASP A 114 1.04 13.66 -2.66
C ASP A 114 1.33 13.50 -4.18
N GLU A 115 2.60 13.62 -4.60
CA GLU A 115 3.05 13.39 -5.98
C GLU A 115 3.44 11.94 -6.25
N ASN A 116 3.59 11.10 -5.22
CA ASN A 116 3.98 9.70 -5.37
C ASN A 116 2.78 8.75 -5.17
N SER A 117 2.78 7.65 -5.92
CA SER A 117 1.81 6.58 -5.72
C SER A 117 1.99 5.89 -4.37
N SER A 118 0.87 5.65 -3.69
CA SER A 118 0.83 4.86 -2.44
C SER A 118 1.36 3.43 -2.60
N ALA A 119 1.38 2.90 -3.82
CA ALA A 119 1.92 1.58 -4.15
C ALA A 119 3.36 1.39 -3.65
N PHE A 120 4.15 2.47 -3.63
CA PHE A 120 5.57 2.45 -3.25
C PHE A 120 5.75 2.12 -1.76
N GLU A 121 4.68 2.19 -0.98
CA GLU A 121 4.72 1.93 0.46
C GLU A 121 4.22 0.53 0.83
N TYR A 122 3.66 -0.23 -0.12
CA TYR A 122 2.91 -1.45 0.22
C TYR A 122 3.80 -2.52 0.86
N SER A 123 4.97 -2.81 0.26
CA SER A 123 5.91 -3.80 0.80
C SER A 123 6.56 -3.37 2.12
N GLY A 124 6.71 -2.06 2.33
CA GLY A 124 7.42 -1.50 3.48
C GLY A 124 8.94 -1.51 3.35
N LYS A 125 9.44 -2.03 2.22
CA LYS A 125 10.83 -1.94 1.81
C LYS A 125 11.17 -0.50 1.43
N HIS A 126 12.41 -0.10 1.67
CA HIS A 126 12.92 1.15 1.12
C HIS A 126 13.13 1.02 -0.39
N ILE A 127 12.52 1.93 -1.16
CA ILE A 127 12.52 1.89 -2.61
C ILE A 127 13.60 2.82 -3.19
N GLN A 128 14.25 2.40 -4.26
CA GLN A 128 15.26 3.19 -4.98
C GLN A 128 14.60 4.02 -6.10
N PRO A 129 15.20 5.15 -6.52
CA PRO A 129 14.74 5.90 -7.68
C PRO A 129 14.60 5.02 -8.93
N GLY A 130 13.50 5.18 -9.67
CA GLY A 130 13.21 4.42 -10.89
C GLY A 130 12.62 3.02 -10.68
N TRP A 131 12.44 2.57 -9.43
CA TRP A 131 11.69 1.36 -9.15
C TRP A 131 10.22 1.52 -9.57
N THR A 132 9.64 0.44 -10.07
CA THR A 132 8.21 0.38 -10.38
C THR A 132 7.62 -0.94 -9.86
N PRO A 133 6.37 -0.93 -9.39
CA PRO A 133 5.71 -2.13 -8.94
C PRO A 133 5.45 -3.05 -10.13
N ASP A 134 5.67 -4.35 -9.94
CA ASP A 134 5.31 -5.38 -10.92
C ASP A 134 3.78 -5.61 -10.89
N PHE A 135 3.03 -4.63 -11.37
CA PHE A 135 1.57 -4.70 -11.43
C PHE A 135 1.08 -4.05 -12.71
N LYS A 136 0.15 -4.72 -13.39
CA LYS A 136 -0.55 -4.19 -14.55
C LYS A 136 -2.01 -4.53 -14.41
N SER A 137 -2.85 -3.50 -14.37
CA SER A 137 -4.29 -3.68 -14.40
C SER A 137 -4.72 -4.46 -15.65
N LEU A 138 -5.80 -5.22 -15.51
CA LEU A 138 -6.48 -5.92 -16.59
C LEU A 138 -7.66 -5.11 -17.14
N HIS A 139 -8.10 -4.07 -16.43
CA HIS A 139 -9.16 -3.18 -16.91
C HIS A 139 -8.68 -2.29 -18.07
N SER A 140 -7.39 -1.97 -18.09
CA SER A 140 -6.73 -1.24 -19.19
C SER A 140 -6.60 -2.03 -20.50
N LYS A 141 -6.99 -3.32 -20.52
CA LYS A 141 -6.94 -4.22 -21.70
C LYS A 141 -8.29 -4.52 -22.36
N LEU A 142 -9.37 -3.83 -21.98
CA LEU A 142 -10.72 -4.07 -22.53
C LEU A 142 -11.14 -3.06 -23.61
N ILE A 143 -10.20 -2.59 -24.44
CA ILE A 143 -10.49 -1.83 -25.67
C ILE A 143 -10.24 -2.72 -26.87
#